data_AF-A0A7W1AK44-F1
#
_entry.id   AF-A0A7W1AK44-F1
#
_cell.length_a   1.000
_cell.length_b   1.000
_cell.length_c   1.000
_cell.angle_alpha   90.00
_cell.angle_beta   90.00
_cell.angle_gamma   90.00
#
_symmetry.space_group_name_H-M   'P 1'
#
loop_
_entity.id
_entity.type
_entity.pdbx_description
1 polymer ?
#
loop_
_entity_poly.entity_id
_entity_poly.type
_entity_poly.pdbx_seq_one_letter_code
_entity_poly.pdbx_strand_id
1 'polypeptide(L)'
;MGRTHFRPSWDLDGFYLWLGPTAAASVVDSDWDSTFGGDLAFVRIRERRPLSAIGVDLGASLWTARGGGRVWLDALAGTRLGGRIYGASAGPLVEFAELQHPRYGASVGVWAFFGVTPFARIGVVDELGAFVDVGVHIALPVYRH
;
A
#
# COMPACT_ATOMS: atom_id res chain seq x y z
N MET A 1 -36.31 -16.30 12.14
CA MET A 1 -36.13 -14.86 12.38
C MET A 1 -34.73 -14.62 12.95
N GLY A 2 -33.75 -14.33 12.09
CA GLY A 2 -32.39 -14.04 12.52
C GLY A 2 -32.32 -12.60 13.04
N ARG A 3 -31.91 -12.42 14.31
CA ARG A 3 -31.61 -11.10 14.87
C ARG A 3 -30.44 -10.50 14.12
N THR A 4 -30.69 -9.53 13.26
CA THR A 4 -29.67 -8.60 12.77
C THR A 4 -29.24 -7.72 13.93
N HIS A 5 -28.23 -8.16 14.68
CA HIS A 5 -27.52 -7.28 15.59
C HIS A 5 -26.84 -6.19 14.75
N PHE A 6 -27.40 -4.98 14.77
CA PHE A 6 -26.69 -3.80 14.28
C PHE A 6 -25.43 -3.63 15.12
N ARG A 7 -24.27 -3.99 14.54
CA ARG A 7 -23.00 -3.70 15.16
C ARG A 7 -22.75 -2.20 15.13
N PRO A 8 -22.20 -1.62 16.21
CA PRO A 8 -21.88 -0.21 16.20
C PRO A 8 -20.86 0.11 15.10
N SER A 9 -21.00 1.26 14.44
CA SER A 9 -20.10 1.71 13.37
C SER A 9 -18.64 1.94 13.81
N TRP A 10 -18.39 1.97 15.12
CA TRP A 10 -17.08 2.13 15.72
C TRP A 10 -16.29 0.83 15.90
N ASP A 11 -16.91 -0.33 15.65
CA ASP A 11 -16.20 -1.61 15.62
C ASP A 11 -15.51 -1.80 14.25
N LEU A 12 -14.18 -1.87 14.26
CA LEU A 12 -13.35 -2.02 13.07
C LEU A 12 -13.01 -3.48 12.75
N ASP A 13 -13.49 -4.45 13.53
CA ASP A 13 -13.17 -5.86 13.29
C ASP A 13 -13.76 -6.37 11.97
N GLY A 14 -12.90 -6.79 11.04
CA GLY A 14 -13.36 -7.11 9.69
C GLY A 14 -12.27 -7.35 8.65
N PHE A 15 -12.72 -7.68 7.46
CA PHE A 15 -11.94 -7.62 6.23
C PHE A 15 -12.28 -6.35 5.47
N TYR A 16 -11.25 -5.70 4.97
CA TYR A 16 -11.30 -4.45 4.25
C TYR A 16 -10.58 -4.61 2.92
N LEU A 17 -11.13 -3.96 1.91
CA LEU A 17 -10.46 -3.71 0.64
C LEU A 17 -10.04 -2.24 0.65
N TRP A 18 -8.75 -1.99 0.55
CA TRP A 18 -8.19 -0.66 0.40
C TRP A 18 -7.90 -0.44 -1.07
N LEU A 19 -8.32 0.71 -1.60
CA LEU A 19 -8.11 1.08 -3.00
C LEU A 19 -7.63 2.52 -3.06
N GLY A 20 -6.59 2.80 -3.83
CA GLY A 20 -6.02 4.14 -3.84
C GLY A 20 -5.21 4.48 -5.08
N PRO A 21 -5.13 5.77 -5.43
CA PRO A 21 -4.08 6.25 -6.30
C PRO A 21 -2.74 6.28 -5.55
N THR A 22 -1.66 6.13 -6.31
CA THR A 22 -0.29 6.32 -5.84
C THR A 22 0.50 7.17 -6.82
N ALA A 23 1.45 7.94 -6.29
CA ALA A 23 2.40 8.71 -7.06
C ALA A 23 3.81 8.51 -6.49
N ALA A 24 4.78 8.38 -7.38
CA ALA A 24 6.19 8.24 -7.05
C ALA A 24 6.99 9.42 -7.57
N ALA A 25 8.07 9.74 -6.88
CA ALA A 25 9.19 10.48 -7.44
C ALA A 25 10.48 9.67 -7.25
N SER A 26 11.28 9.55 -8.31
CA SER A 26 12.56 8.86 -8.29
C SER A 26 13.62 9.72 -8.96
N VAL A 27 14.86 9.60 -8.48
CA VAL A 27 16.02 10.13 -9.20
C VAL A 27 16.63 8.98 -9.98
N VAL A 28 16.67 9.10 -11.30
CA VAL A 28 17.28 8.11 -12.19
C VAL A 28 18.27 8.82 -13.10
N ASP A 29 19.49 8.31 -13.18
CA ASP A 29 20.56 8.89 -14.01
C ASP A 29 20.82 10.40 -13.76
N SER A 30 20.63 10.84 -12.51
CA SER A 30 20.73 12.25 -12.06
C SER A 30 19.57 13.18 -12.46
N ASP A 31 18.52 12.65 -13.08
CA ASP A 31 17.30 13.38 -13.42
C ASP A 31 16.09 12.92 -12.59
N TRP A 32 15.17 13.85 -12.34
CA TRP A 32 13.91 13.55 -11.67
C TRP A 32 12.88 13.02 -12.66
N ASP A 33 12.23 11.92 -12.29
CA ASP A 33 11.07 11.41 -12.99
C ASP A 33 10.02 10.93 -11.97
N SER A 34 8.78 10.86 -12.43
CA SER A 34 7.62 10.52 -11.62
C SER A 34 6.88 9.33 -12.22
N THR A 35 6.24 8.55 -11.35
CA THR A 35 5.25 7.55 -11.76
C THR A 35 3.89 7.87 -11.18
N PHE A 36 2.84 7.44 -11.86
CA PHE A 36 1.47 7.48 -11.36
C PHE A 36 0.80 6.12 -11.55
N GLY A 37 -0.05 5.76 -10.60
CA GLY A 37 -0.75 4.49 -10.66
C GLY A 37 -1.75 4.31 -9.55
N GLY A 38 -1.92 3.07 -9.15
CA GLY A 38 -2.79 2.71 -8.04
C GLY A 38 -2.49 1.33 -7.52
N ASP A 39 -3.14 1.01 -6.41
CA ASP A 39 -2.97 -0.22 -5.70
C ASP A 39 -4.28 -0.68 -5.06
N LEU A 40 -4.26 -1.93 -4.62
CA LEU A 40 -5.32 -2.55 -3.86
C LEU A 40 -4.72 -3.41 -2.74
N ALA A 41 -5.23 -3.22 -1.53
CA ALA A 41 -4.84 -4.03 -0.39
C ALA A 41 -6.02 -4.81 0.19
N PHE A 42 -5.81 -6.08 0.48
CA PHE A 42 -6.74 -6.90 1.25
C PHE A 42 -6.24 -7.01 2.68
N VAL A 43 -6.99 -6.42 3.62
CA VAL A 43 -6.55 -6.25 5.00
C VAL A 43 -7.56 -6.83 5.97
N ARG A 44 -7.08 -7.63 6.91
CA ARG A 44 -7.84 -8.06 8.07
C ARG A 44 -7.52 -7.16 9.26
N ILE A 45 -8.54 -6.51 9.80
CA ILE A 45 -8.46 -5.69 11.01
C ILE A 45 -9.02 -6.47 12.21
N ARG A 46 -8.29 -6.41 13.32
CA ARG A 46 -8.62 -6.94 14.65
C ARG A 46 -8.26 -5.89 15.70
N GLU A 47 -9.12 -4.90 15.88
CA GLU A 47 -8.90 -3.67 16.63
C GLU A 47 -8.34 -3.90 18.04
N ARG A 48 -8.74 -5.00 18.71
CA ARG A 48 -8.37 -5.30 20.11
C ARG A 48 -7.15 -6.21 20.26
N ARG A 49 -6.48 -6.58 19.16
CA ARG A 49 -5.28 -7.44 19.20
C ARG A 49 -4.02 -6.60 19.07
N PRO A 50 -2.89 -7.01 19.68
CA PRO A 50 -1.60 -6.34 19.48
C PRO A 50 -1.22 -6.22 18.00
N LEU A 51 -1.41 -7.30 17.24
CA LEU A 51 -1.37 -7.26 15.78
C LEU A 51 -2.78 -6.93 15.26
N SER A 52 -3.07 -5.64 15.20
CA SER A 52 -4.39 -5.10 14.90
C SER A 52 -4.73 -5.10 13.41
N ALA A 53 -3.73 -5.19 12.53
CA ALA A 53 -3.94 -5.32 11.10
C ALA A 53 -2.90 -6.26 10.47
N ILE A 54 -3.34 -7.04 9.49
CA ILE A 54 -2.48 -7.83 8.60
C ILE A 54 -3.10 -7.89 7.22
N GLY A 55 -2.28 -7.86 6.17
CA GLY A 55 -2.80 -7.92 4.81
C GLY A 55 -1.72 -8.11 3.75
N VAL A 56 -2.16 -8.01 2.50
CA VAL A 56 -1.31 -7.92 1.30
C VAL A 56 -1.76 -6.75 0.43
N ASP A 57 -0.83 -6.06 -0.22
CA ASP A 57 -1.05 -4.94 -1.13
C ASP A 57 -0.42 -5.25 -2.48
N LEU A 58 -1.20 -5.12 -3.56
CA LEU A 58 -0.75 -5.27 -4.94
C LEU A 58 -0.97 -3.94 -5.64
N GLY A 59 0.08 -3.41 -6.26
CA GLY A 59 -0.06 -2.19 -7.03
C GLY A 59 0.82 -2.12 -8.25
N ALA A 60 0.50 -1.13 -9.07
CA ALA A 60 1.21 -0.84 -10.29
C ALA A 60 1.24 0.67 -10.57
N SER A 61 2.29 1.13 -11.25
CA SER A 61 2.44 2.51 -11.69
C SER A 61 3.15 2.60 -13.04
N LEU A 62 2.85 3.63 -13.81
CA LEU A 62 3.51 3.93 -15.08
C LEU A 62 4.37 5.17 -14.94
N TRP A 63 5.52 5.16 -15.62
CA TRP A 63 6.38 6.32 -15.72
C TRP A 63 5.75 7.42 -16.57
N THR A 64 6.08 8.68 -16.24
CA THR A 64 5.50 9.85 -16.94
C THR A 64 6.34 10.32 -18.12
N ALA A 65 7.67 10.29 -17.98
CA ALA A 65 8.58 10.73 -19.04
C ALA A 65 9.18 9.57 -19.85
N ARG A 66 9.40 8.40 -19.24
CA ARG A 66 9.94 7.20 -19.90
C ARG A 66 8.86 6.15 -20.14
N GLY A 67 9.03 5.31 -21.17
CA GLY A 67 8.21 4.13 -21.37
C GLY A 67 8.48 3.06 -20.31
N GLY A 68 7.43 2.42 -19.79
CA GLY A 68 7.54 1.35 -18.80
C GLY A 68 6.71 1.57 -17.54
N GLY A 69 7.00 0.81 -16.50
CA GLY A 69 6.26 0.90 -15.24
C GLY A 69 6.78 -0.04 -14.17
N ARG A 70 6.11 -0.06 -13.03
CA ARG A 70 6.48 -0.83 -11.84
C ARG A 70 5.28 -1.61 -11.34
N VAL A 71 5.50 -2.83 -10.86
CA VAL A 71 4.51 -3.67 -10.17
C VAL A 71 5.13 -4.15 -8.85
N TRP A 72 4.36 -4.20 -7.77
CA TRP A 72 4.83 -4.63 -6.46
C TRP A 72 3.81 -5.48 -5.71
N LEU A 73 4.30 -6.21 -4.72
CA LEU A 73 3.47 -6.98 -3.79
C LEU A 73 4.03 -6.81 -2.37
N ASP A 74 3.32 -6.11 -1.51
CA ASP A 74 3.73 -5.89 -0.13
C ASP A 74 2.91 -6.75 0.84
N ALA A 75 3.56 -7.22 1.90
CA ALA A 75 2.89 -7.65 3.12
C ALA A 75 2.71 -6.45 4.05
N LEU A 76 1.55 -6.34 4.71
CA LEU A 76 1.27 -5.26 5.66
C LEU A 76 1.05 -5.82 7.07
N ALA A 77 1.49 -5.07 8.07
CA ALA A 77 1.23 -5.35 9.47
C ALA A 77 1.03 -4.03 10.23
N GLY A 78 0.10 -4.02 11.20
CA GLY A 78 -0.16 -2.83 12.00
C GLY A 78 -0.63 -3.12 13.42
N THR A 79 -0.49 -2.11 14.27
CA THR A 79 -0.85 -2.12 15.69
C THR A 79 -1.67 -0.87 16.02
N ARG A 80 -2.50 -0.98 17.07
CA ARG A 80 -3.22 0.14 17.63
C ARG A 80 -2.30 0.99 18.52
N LEU A 81 -2.21 2.28 18.24
CA LEU A 81 -1.51 3.28 19.05
C LEU A 81 -2.36 4.55 19.13
N GLY A 82 -2.60 5.09 20.33
CA GLY A 82 -3.35 6.34 20.50
C GLY A 82 -4.77 6.33 19.89
N GLY A 83 -5.45 5.18 19.91
CA GLY A 83 -6.81 5.03 19.36
C GLY A 83 -6.88 4.90 17.83
N ARG A 84 -5.75 4.85 17.13
CA ARG A 84 -5.65 4.66 15.68
C ARG A 84 -4.80 3.44 15.36
N ILE A 85 -4.91 2.91 14.16
CA ILE A 85 -4.05 1.80 13.71
C ILE A 85 -2.94 2.38 12.83
N TYR A 86 -1.70 2.06 13.15
CA TYR A 86 -0.53 2.39 12.34
C TYR A 86 0.19 1.11 11.97
N GLY A 87 0.89 1.13 10.86
CA GLY A 87 1.62 -0.05 10.44
C GLY A 87 2.72 0.23 9.45
N ALA A 88 3.34 -0.88 9.05
CA ALA A 88 4.35 -0.91 8.02
C ALA A 88 3.93 -1.85 6.90
N SER A 89 4.54 -1.66 5.74
CA SER A 89 4.51 -2.59 4.62
C SER A 89 5.93 -2.92 4.18
N ALA A 90 6.12 -4.09 3.58
CA ALA A 90 7.36 -4.45 2.93
C ALA A 90 7.12 -5.50 1.85
N GLY A 91 7.85 -5.41 0.75
CA GLY A 91 7.67 -6.35 -0.35
C GLY A 91 8.62 -6.18 -1.52
N PRO A 92 8.70 -7.20 -2.38
CA PRO A 92 9.38 -7.11 -3.66
C PRO A 92 8.62 -6.25 -4.67
N LEU A 93 9.36 -5.74 -5.63
CA LEU A 93 8.83 -5.08 -6.81
C LEU A 93 9.63 -5.45 -8.07
N VAL A 94 9.01 -5.27 -9.21
CA VAL A 94 9.61 -5.40 -10.53
C VAL A 94 9.37 -4.12 -11.30
N GLU A 95 10.41 -3.61 -11.93
CA GLU A 95 10.35 -2.48 -12.86
C GLU A 95 10.58 -2.96 -14.29
N PHE A 96 9.73 -2.50 -15.18
CA PHE A 96 9.72 -2.79 -16.60
C PHE A 96 10.12 -1.55 -17.38
N ALA A 97 11.03 -1.71 -18.32
CA ALA A 97 11.39 -0.70 -19.30
C ALA A 97 11.09 -1.22 -20.71
N GLU A 98 10.72 -0.32 -21.62
CA GLU A 98 10.19 -0.69 -22.94
C GLU A 98 11.16 -1.53 -23.80
N LEU A 99 12.47 -1.35 -23.63
CA LEU A 99 13.52 -2.01 -24.43
C LEU A 99 14.62 -2.69 -23.58
N GLN A 100 14.41 -2.88 -22.27
CA GLN A 100 15.39 -3.49 -21.37
C GLN A 100 14.78 -4.62 -20.55
N HIS A 101 15.63 -5.48 -19.98
CA HIS A 101 15.20 -6.55 -19.10
C HIS A 101 14.51 -6.02 -17.83
N PRO A 102 13.58 -6.80 -17.24
CA PRO A 102 12.97 -6.42 -15.96
C PRO A 102 14.02 -6.26 -14.87
N ARG A 103 13.91 -5.20 -14.09
CA ARG A 103 14.75 -4.90 -12.93
C ARG A 103 14.01 -5.22 -11.65
N TYR A 104 14.72 -5.74 -10.66
CA TYR A 104 14.12 -6.16 -9.40
C TYR A 104 14.46 -5.18 -8.29
N GLY A 105 13.56 -5.07 -7.33
CA GLY A 105 13.75 -4.22 -6.17
C GLY A 105 12.95 -4.67 -4.98
N ALA A 106 13.02 -3.87 -3.93
CA ALA A 106 12.20 -4.02 -2.74
C ALA A 106 11.86 -2.67 -2.15
N SER A 107 10.78 -2.63 -1.39
CA SER A 107 10.33 -1.43 -0.70
C SER A 107 9.91 -1.72 0.72
N VAL A 108 9.94 -0.67 1.55
CA VAL A 108 9.35 -0.64 2.88
C VAL A 108 8.54 0.64 3.02
N GLY A 109 7.40 0.54 3.69
CA GLY A 109 6.48 1.65 3.85
C GLY A 109 5.89 1.76 5.24
N VAL A 110 5.27 2.91 5.50
CA VAL A 110 4.49 3.18 6.69
C VAL A 110 3.12 3.71 6.30
N TRP A 111 2.11 3.39 7.10
CA TRP A 111 0.73 3.79 6.85
C TRP A 111 -0.03 4.04 8.16
N ALA A 112 -1.14 4.77 8.07
CA ALA A 112 -2.00 5.07 9.20
C ALA A 112 -3.48 4.96 8.81
N PHE A 113 -4.31 4.28 9.62
CA PHE A 113 -5.73 4.08 9.35
C PHE A 113 -6.60 5.04 10.17
N PHE A 114 -7.37 5.89 9.50
CA PHE A 114 -8.31 6.83 10.12
C PHE A 114 -9.57 7.08 9.27
N GLY A 115 -10.01 6.07 8.49
CA GLY A 115 -11.12 6.15 7.53
C GLY A 115 -10.65 6.31 6.09
N VAL A 116 -9.54 7.03 5.92
CA VAL A 116 -8.61 6.88 4.78
C VAL A 116 -7.27 6.38 5.31
N THR A 117 -6.46 5.81 4.42
CA THR A 117 -5.15 5.28 4.76
C THR A 117 -4.07 5.96 3.93
N PRO A 118 -3.49 7.09 4.35
CA PRO A 118 -2.27 7.57 3.72
C PRO A 118 -1.14 6.59 3.96
N PHE A 119 -0.24 6.51 2.99
CA PHE A 119 1.00 5.78 3.12
C PHE A 119 2.15 6.53 2.46
N ALA A 120 3.34 6.21 2.92
CA ALA A 120 4.58 6.57 2.27
C ALA A 120 5.49 5.34 2.25
N ARG A 121 6.20 5.12 1.15
CA ARG A 121 7.21 4.07 1.06
C ARG A 121 8.46 4.57 0.39
N ILE A 122 9.56 3.91 0.73
CA ILE A 122 10.84 4.06 0.07
C ILE A 122 11.26 2.70 -0.45
N GLY A 123 11.98 2.68 -1.55
CA GLY A 123 12.52 1.45 -2.06
C GLY A 123 13.74 1.68 -2.91
N VAL A 124 14.34 0.57 -3.29
CA VAL A 124 15.50 0.52 -4.18
C VAL A 124 15.22 -0.45 -5.30
N VAL A 125 15.66 -0.08 -6.49
CA VAL A 125 15.57 -0.90 -7.69
C VAL A 125 16.98 -1.05 -8.25
N ASP A 126 17.33 -2.27 -8.63
CA ASP A 126 18.63 -2.58 -9.21
C ASP A 126 18.91 -1.68 -10.42
N GLU A 127 20.14 -1.18 -10.53
CA GLU A 127 20.62 -0.23 -11.55
C GLU A 127 19.89 1.13 -11.67
N LEU A 128 18.77 1.33 -10.96
CA LEU A 128 17.94 2.53 -11.05
C LEU A 128 18.00 3.41 -9.79
N GLY A 129 18.41 2.83 -8.66
CA GLY A 129 18.60 3.55 -7.41
C GLY A 129 17.34 3.61 -6.55
N ALA A 130 17.20 4.69 -5.78
CA ALA A 130 16.17 4.83 -4.76
C ALA A 130 14.96 5.64 -5.24
N PHE A 131 13.79 5.34 -4.66
CA PHE A 131 12.56 6.07 -4.92
C PHE A 131 11.79 6.37 -3.64
N VAL A 132 10.86 7.31 -3.75
CA VAL A 132 9.85 7.61 -2.72
C VAL A 132 8.47 7.60 -3.36
N ASP A 133 7.54 6.84 -2.78
CA ASP A 133 6.13 6.85 -3.19
C ASP A 133 5.24 7.31 -2.04
N VAL A 134 4.17 7.99 -2.42
CA VAL A 134 3.10 8.44 -1.54
C VAL A 134 1.75 8.15 -2.16
N GLY A 135 0.78 7.82 -1.33
CA GLY A 135 -0.58 7.58 -1.79
C GLY A 135 -1.58 7.61 -0.66
N VAL A 136 -2.84 7.36 -1.01
CA VAL A 136 -3.94 7.30 -0.07
C VAL A 136 -4.93 6.23 -0.47
N HIS A 137 -5.33 5.39 0.47
CA HIS A 137 -6.40 4.43 0.25
C HIS A 137 -7.72 4.90 0.82
N ILE A 138 -8.81 4.53 0.13
CA ILE A 138 -10.15 4.47 0.69
C ILE A 138 -10.37 3.05 1.20
N ALA A 139 -10.77 2.91 2.46
CA ALA A 139 -11.02 1.63 3.08
C ALA A 139 -12.49 1.21 2.97
N LEU A 140 -12.76 0.18 2.16
CA LEU A 140 -14.09 -0.37 1.95
C LEU A 140 -14.28 -1.62 2.82
N PRO A 141 -15.26 -1.65 3.75
CA PRO A 141 -15.54 -2.84 4.53
C PRO A 141 -16.16 -3.92 3.64
N VAL A 142 -15.50 -5.08 3.54
CA VAL A 142 -15.99 -6.23 2.74
C VAL A 142 -16.77 -7.20 3.62
N TYR A 143 -16.31 -7.43 4.85
CA TYR A 143 -16.96 -8.31 5.81
C TYR A 143 -16.67 -7.88 7.24
N ARG A 144 -17.69 -7.78 8.10
CA ARG A 144 -17.55 -7.40 9.52
C ARG A 144 -17.98 -8.57 10.42
N HIS A 145 -17.18 -8.90 11.43
CA HIS A 145 -17.38 -10.08 12.29
C HIS A 145 -17.28 -9.78 13.77
#